data_AF-A0A958J3N8-F1
#
_entry.id   AF-A0A958J3N8-F1
#
_cell.length_a   1.000
_cell.length_b   1.000
_cell.length_c   1.000
_cell.angle_alpha   90.00
_cell.angle_beta   90.00
_cell.angle_gamma   90.00
#
_symmetry.space_group_name_H-M   'P 1'
#
loop_
_entity.id
_entity.type
_entity.pdbx_description
1 polymer ?
#
loop_
_entity_poly.entity_id
_entity_poly.type
_entity_poly.pdbx_seq_one_letter_code
_entity_poly.pdbx_strand_id
1 'polypeptide(L)'
;EDKQDRDQITFTSLAHYPSVENSRESDQAEISYRVQDNPNLPGTLILQRKEVPYFWNAKREDANAGFVDLADNLISFNLEYDDGEKYVPAWDIAAQETLNKLPKLVRVTFTVQDEDGRQQTFQTITDLPMSESIGIVVSPTPAGSPVPGSNQRRIPGP
;
A
#
# COMPACT_ATOMS: atom_id res chain seq x y z
N GLU A 1 -2.94 22.66 -14.24
CA GLU A 1 -1.91 22.10 -13.37
C GLU A 1 -1.27 20.96 -14.11
N ASP A 2 0.02 21.06 -14.40
CA ASP A 2 0.76 20.00 -15.10
C ASP A 2 0.90 18.82 -14.14
N LYS A 3 0.06 17.79 -14.33
CA LYS A 3 0.37 16.45 -13.83
C LYS A 3 1.74 16.11 -14.40
N GLN A 4 2.76 16.01 -13.55
CA GLN A 4 3.99 15.38 -14.00
C GLN A 4 3.64 13.92 -14.24
N ASP A 5 3.78 13.46 -15.47
CA ASP A 5 3.56 12.09 -15.95
C ASP A 5 4.59 11.09 -15.35
N ARG A 6 4.93 11.27 -14.08
CA ARG A 6 6.08 10.70 -13.37
C ARG A 6 5.71 10.33 -11.94
N ASP A 7 4.63 9.57 -11.79
CA ASP A 7 4.14 9.19 -10.48
C ASP A 7 5.08 8.21 -9.76
N GLN A 8 4.95 8.18 -8.43
CA GLN A 8 5.64 7.23 -7.57
C GLN A 8 4.66 6.70 -6.53
N ILE A 9 4.89 5.48 -6.08
CA ILE A 9 4.07 4.86 -5.04
C ILE A 9 4.93 3.99 -4.13
N THR A 10 4.61 3.98 -2.85
CA THR A 10 5.15 3.04 -1.87
C THR A 10 4.02 2.48 -1.05
N PHE A 11 3.97 1.16 -0.89
CA PHE A 11 2.92 0.46 -0.17
C PHE A 11 3.44 -0.84 0.46
N THR A 12 2.73 -1.32 1.48
CA THR A 12 2.99 -2.63 2.07
C THR A 12 2.26 -3.73 1.30
N SER A 13 2.94 -4.84 1.05
CA SER A 13 2.38 -6.02 0.38
C SER A 13 2.64 -7.29 1.19
N LEU A 14 1.75 -8.27 1.06
CA LEU A 14 1.91 -9.64 1.61
C LEU A 14 2.53 -10.61 0.58
N ALA A 15 3.04 -10.09 -0.53
CA ALA A 15 3.54 -10.91 -1.65
C ALA A 15 5.00 -11.35 -1.48
N HIS A 16 5.64 -11.10 -0.33
CA HIS A 16 7.03 -11.48 -0.13
C HIS A 16 7.17 -12.98 0.07
N TYR A 17 8.09 -13.59 -0.68
CA TYR A 17 8.47 -14.97 -0.50
C TYR A 17 9.89 -15.04 0.08
N PRO A 18 10.07 -15.52 1.33
CA PRO A 18 11.39 -15.68 1.92
C PRO A 18 12.24 -16.63 1.08
N SER A 19 13.35 -16.11 0.55
CA SER A 19 14.24 -16.88 -0.33
C SER A 19 15.32 -17.65 0.44
N VAL A 20 15.47 -17.37 1.74
CA VAL A 20 16.48 -17.95 2.61
C VAL A 20 15.82 -18.80 3.70
N GLU A 21 16.22 -20.07 3.79
CA GLU A 21 15.74 -20.99 4.81
C GLU A 21 16.10 -20.47 6.22
N ASN A 22 15.10 -20.35 7.10
CA ASN A 22 15.21 -19.78 8.45
C ASN A 22 15.54 -18.27 8.52
N SER A 23 15.31 -17.49 7.45
CA SER A 23 15.32 -16.04 7.60
C SER A 23 14.21 -15.61 8.57
N ARG A 24 14.46 -14.52 9.32
CA ARG A 24 13.44 -13.90 10.19
C ARG A 24 12.59 -12.90 9.38
N GLU A 25 12.33 -13.23 8.11
CA GLU A 25 11.51 -12.44 7.19
C GLU A 25 10.05 -12.75 7.43
N SER A 26 9.22 -11.71 7.40
CA SER A 26 7.76 -11.88 7.29
C SER A 26 7.40 -12.03 5.82
N ASP A 27 6.21 -12.53 5.54
CA ASP A 27 5.52 -12.38 4.24
C ASP A 27 5.19 -10.91 3.87
N GLN A 28 5.39 -9.98 4.80
CA GLN A 28 5.22 -8.54 4.58
C GLN A 28 6.48 -7.90 4.02
N ALA A 29 6.34 -7.09 2.97
CA ALA A 29 7.41 -6.24 2.45
C ALA A 29 6.88 -4.87 2.04
N GLU A 30 7.76 -3.86 2.10
CA GLU A 30 7.51 -2.56 1.49
C GLU A 30 7.92 -2.62 0.01
N ILE A 31 6.99 -2.29 -0.88
CA ILE A 31 7.24 -2.20 -2.31
C ILE A 31 7.17 -0.73 -2.72
N SER A 32 8.17 -0.28 -3.47
CA SER A 32 8.21 1.05 -4.06
C SER A 32 8.34 0.97 -5.58
N TYR A 33 7.58 1.80 -6.30
CA TYR A 33 7.76 2.08 -7.72
C TYR A 33 8.05 3.55 -7.93
N ARG A 34 8.98 3.86 -8.83
CA ARG A 34 9.30 5.23 -9.24
C ARG A 34 9.78 5.26 -10.69
N VAL A 35 9.76 6.44 -11.30
CA VAL A 35 10.41 6.68 -12.58
C VAL A 35 11.62 7.58 -12.44
N GLN A 36 12.61 7.40 -13.31
CA GLN A 36 13.79 8.25 -13.44
C GLN A 36 14.06 8.56 -14.91
N ASP A 37 14.77 9.64 -15.19
CA ASP A 37 15.20 9.95 -16.56
C ASP A 37 16.13 8.85 -17.08
N ASN A 38 15.95 8.45 -18.34
CA ASN A 38 16.80 7.47 -18.99
C ASN A 38 18.13 8.13 -19.43
N PRO A 39 19.28 7.76 -18.86
CA PRO A 39 20.56 8.35 -19.23
C PRO A 39 21.02 7.97 -20.64
N ASN A 40 20.51 6.85 -21.18
CA ASN A 40 20.87 6.33 -22.49
C ASN A 40 19.98 6.87 -23.62
N LEU A 41 18.75 7.28 -23.30
CA LEU A 41 17.77 7.77 -24.27
C LEU A 41 17.05 9.01 -23.72
N PRO A 42 17.60 10.23 -23.94
CA PRO A 42 17.02 11.47 -23.46
C PRO A 42 15.58 11.65 -23.91
N GLY A 43 14.72 12.10 -22.98
CA GLY A 43 13.28 12.28 -23.24
C GLY A 43 12.44 11.05 -22.93
N THR A 44 13.06 9.94 -22.53
CA THR A 44 12.36 8.75 -22.00
C THR A 44 12.69 8.51 -20.53
N LEU A 45 11.93 7.62 -19.91
CA LEU A 45 11.98 7.28 -18.50
C LEU A 45 12.27 5.79 -18.32
N ILE A 46 12.80 5.45 -17.15
CA ILE A 46 12.98 4.08 -16.66
C ILE A 46 12.07 3.90 -15.45
N LEU A 47 11.21 2.88 -15.49
CA LEU A 47 10.43 2.44 -14.33
C LEU A 47 11.29 1.54 -13.46
N GLN A 48 11.42 1.87 -12.19
CA GLN A 48 12.16 1.09 -11.21
C GLN A 48 11.24 0.56 -10.12
N ARG A 49 11.61 -0.61 -9.57
CA ARG A 49 10.97 -1.21 -8.39
C ARG A 49 12.00 -1.48 -7.31
N LYS A 50 11.61 -1.26 -6.06
CA LYS A 50 12.34 -1.69 -4.87
C LYS A 50 11.43 -2.55 -3.99
N GLU A 51 12.02 -3.54 -3.34
CA GLU A 51 11.38 -4.37 -2.33
C GLU A 51 12.25 -4.40 -1.08
N VAL A 52 11.65 -4.09 0.07
CA VAL A 52 12.31 -4.11 1.38
C VAL A 52 11.57 -5.11 2.27
N PRO A 53 12.17 -6.29 2.57
CA PRO A 53 11.50 -7.35 3.33
C PRO A 53 11.54 -7.16 4.86
N TYR A 54 12.09 -6.05 5.35
CA TYR A 54 12.22 -5.77 6.78
C TYR A 54 11.82 -4.32 7.13
N PHE A 55 10.94 -4.16 8.11
CA PHE A 55 10.49 -2.83 8.58
C PHE A 55 11.28 -2.28 9.78
N TRP A 56 11.94 -3.14 10.57
CA TRP A 56 12.44 -2.79 11.91
C TRP A 56 13.90 -2.31 11.97
N ASN A 57 14.74 -2.62 10.97
CA ASN A 57 16.18 -2.36 11.01
C ASN A 57 16.61 -1.27 10.01
N ALA A 58 15.97 -0.11 10.08
CA ALA A 58 16.32 1.04 9.26
C ALA A 58 17.62 1.71 9.76
N LYS A 59 18.79 1.12 9.49
CA LYS A 59 19.79 1.99 8.86
C LYS A 59 19.13 2.34 7.54
N ARG A 60 18.64 3.58 7.39
CA ARG A 60 18.15 4.09 6.10
C ARG A 60 19.28 3.81 5.11
N GLU A 61 19.18 2.70 4.40
CA GLU A 61 19.96 2.47 3.21
C GLU A 61 19.72 3.68 2.32
N ASP A 62 20.72 4.05 1.51
CA ASP A 62 20.61 5.12 0.54
C ASP A 62 19.22 5.03 -0.12
N ALA A 63 18.48 6.15 -0.17
CA ALA A 63 17.13 6.17 -0.74
C ALA A 63 17.11 5.63 -2.18
N ASN A 64 18.26 5.59 -2.85
CA ASN A 64 18.45 5.04 -4.18
C ASN A 64 18.93 3.59 -4.23
N ALA A 65 19.35 2.99 -3.12
CA ALA A 65 19.79 1.60 -3.07
C ALA A 65 18.61 0.63 -3.24
N GLY A 66 18.88 -0.51 -3.87
CA GLY A 66 17.93 -1.63 -4.00
C GLY A 66 16.85 -1.47 -5.08
N PHE A 67 16.84 -0.36 -5.83
CA PHE A 67 15.99 -0.24 -7.02
C PHE A 67 16.54 -1.08 -8.17
N VAL A 68 15.66 -1.84 -8.82
CA VAL A 68 15.93 -2.56 -10.06
C VAL A 68 15.08 -1.99 -11.18
N ASP A 69 15.66 -1.91 -12.38
CA ASP A 69 14.96 -1.44 -13.58
C ASP A 69 13.97 -2.53 -14.04
N LEU A 70 12.70 -2.15 -14.22
CA LEU A 70 11.64 -3.06 -14.67
C LEU A 70 11.29 -2.88 -16.14
N ALA A 71 11.28 -1.63 -16.59
CA ALA A 71 10.95 -1.26 -17.95
C ALA A 71 11.68 0.04 -18.32
N ASP A 72 12.11 0.12 -19.57
CA ASP A 72 12.72 1.30 -20.18
C ASP A 72 11.78 1.91 -21.23
N ASN A 73 12.23 3.03 -21.81
CA ASN A 73 11.53 3.75 -22.87
C ASN A 73 10.11 4.19 -22.51
N LEU A 74 9.86 4.47 -21.22
CA LEU A 74 8.59 5.03 -20.77
C LEU A 74 8.51 6.50 -21.18
N ILE A 75 7.35 6.92 -21.63
CA ILE A 75 6.97 8.32 -21.85
C ILE A 75 6.26 8.87 -20.62
N SER A 76 5.38 8.04 -20.02
CA SER A 76 4.59 8.43 -18.85
C SER A 76 4.31 7.25 -17.93
N PHE A 77 4.20 7.54 -16.64
CA PHE A 77 3.68 6.63 -15.63
C PHE A 77 2.75 7.41 -14.69
N ASN A 78 1.48 7.01 -14.66
CA ASN A 78 0.41 7.72 -13.98
C ASN A 78 -0.43 6.77 -13.12
N LEU A 79 -0.79 7.25 -11.94
CA LEU A 79 -1.62 6.57 -10.96
C LEU A 79 -2.84 7.42 -10.65
N GLU A 80 -4.00 6.78 -10.63
CA GLU A 80 -5.24 7.40 -10.18
C GLU A 80 -5.95 6.47 -9.21
N TYR A 81 -6.58 7.06 -8.20
CA TYR A 81 -7.12 6.35 -7.06
C TYR A 81 -8.61 6.63 -6.94
N ASP A 82 -9.44 5.60 -6.81
CA ASP A 82 -10.89 5.79 -6.63
C ASP A 82 -11.21 6.11 -5.16
N ASP A 83 -11.74 7.31 -4.91
CA ASP A 83 -12.20 7.77 -3.59
C ASP A 83 -13.61 7.25 -3.24
N GLY A 84 -14.25 6.55 -4.18
CA GLY A 84 -15.60 6.02 -4.08
C GLY A 84 -16.66 6.86 -4.79
N GLU A 85 -16.31 8.06 -5.26
CA GLU A 85 -17.11 8.90 -6.14
C GLU A 85 -16.41 9.14 -7.49
N LYS A 86 -15.10 9.33 -7.46
CA LYS A 86 -14.27 9.66 -8.63
C LYS A 86 -12.82 9.21 -8.45
N TYR A 87 -12.10 9.23 -9.57
CA TYR A 87 -10.65 9.08 -9.58
C TYR A 87 -9.97 10.39 -9.16
N VAL A 88 -9.06 10.29 -8.20
CA VAL A 88 -8.21 11.38 -7.72
C VAL A 88 -6.74 11.10 -8.05
N PRO A 89 -5.92 12.14 -8.31
CA PRO A 89 -4.54 11.97 -8.76
C PRO A 89 -3.55 11.62 -7.65
N ALA A 90 -3.95 11.71 -6.38
CA ALA A 90 -3.08 11.48 -5.25
C ALA A 90 -3.86 10.80 -4.12
N TRP A 91 -3.18 9.93 -3.37
CA TRP A 91 -3.71 9.27 -2.19
C TRP A 91 -2.66 9.25 -1.09
N ASP A 92 -2.98 9.82 0.06
CA ASP A 92 -2.11 9.85 1.23
C ASP A 92 -2.87 9.35 2.46
N ILE A 93 -2.47 8.19 3.00
CA ILE A 93 -3.14 7.59 4.16
C ILE A 93 -2.96 8.40 5.47
N ALA A 94 -2.09 9.41 5.49
CA ALA A 94 -1.91 10.34 6.61
C ALA A 94 -2.72 11.63 6.44
N ALA A 95 -3.25 11.91 5.24
CA ALA A 95 -4.10 13.06 5.00
C ALA A 95 -5.50 12.87 5.64
N GLN A 96 -6.12 13.97 6.04
CA GLN A 96 -7.37 13.95 6.82
C GLN A 96 -8.53 13.20 6.12
N GLU A 97 -8.69 13.39 4.80
CA GLU A 97 -9.79 12.81 4.01
C GLU A 97 -9.63 11.29 3.80
N THR A 98 -8.39 10.82 3.73
CA THR A 98 -7.98 9.45 3.38
C THR A 98 -7.35 8.72 4.56
N LEU A 99 -7.47 9.28 5.77
CA LEU A 99 -6.83 8.77 6.98
C LEU A 99 -7.19 7.31 7.24
N ASN A 100 -6.18 6.44 7.26
CA ASN A 100 -6.33 4.98 7.46
C ASN A 100 -7.32 4.30 6.48
N LYS A 101 -7.50 4.86 5.27
CA LYS A 101 -8.33 4.27 4.22
C LYS A 101 -7.48 3.94 3.00
N LEU A 102 -7.79 2.80 2.39
CA LEU A 102 -7.27 2.45 1.07
C LEU A 102 -8.25 2.92 0.00
N PRO A 103 -7.76 3.25 -1.21
CA PRO A 103 -8.63 3.51 -2.35
C PRO A 103 -9.36 2.22 -2.75
N LYS A 104 -10.55 2.33 -3.34
CA LYS A 104 -11.31 1.14 -3.76
C LYS A 104 -10.67 0.47 -4.96
N LEU A 105 -10.26 1.31 -5.93
CA LEU A 105 -9.62 0.91 -7.17
C LEU A 105 -8.36 1.75 -7.37
N VAL A 106 -7.36 1.15 -7.99
CA VAL A 106 -6.19 1.86 -8.50
C VAL A 106 -6.14 1.67 -10.00
N ARG A 107 -6.10 2.79 -10.74
CA ARG A 107 -5.82 2.81 -12.17
C ARG A 107 -4.35 3.10 -12.37
N VAL A 108 -3.69 2.20 -13.08
CA VAL A 108 -2.30 2.33 -13.50
C VAL A 108 -2.30 2.55 -15.00
N THR A 109 -1.74 3.68 -15.44
CA THR A 109 -1.60 4.02 -16.86
C THR A 109 -0.14 4.30 -17.14
N PHE A 110 0.42 3.66 -18.16
CA PHE A 110 1.76 3.94 -18.61
C PHE A 110 1.83 3.95 -20.13
N THR A 111 2.66 4.85 -20.67
CA THR A 111 2.93 4.93 -22.10
C THR A 111 4.37 4.57 -22.34
N VAL A 112 4.62 3.67 -23.28
CA VAL A 112 5.96 3.29 -23.74
C VAL A 112 6.16 3.73 -25.18
N GLN A 113 7.41 3.94 -25.57
CA GLN A 113 7.81 4.19 -26.94
C GLN A 113 8.55 2.97 -27.50
N ASP A 114 8.15 2.51 -28.68
CA ASP A 114 8.83 1.44 -29.41
C ASP A 114 10.06 1.96 -30.18
N GLU A 115 10.83 1.05 -30.78
CA GLU A 115 12.03 1.37 -31.57
C GLU A 115 11.74 2.25 -32.81
N ASP A 116 10.51 2.19 -33.34
CA ASP A 116 10.04 3.02 -34.46
C ASP A 116 9.59 4.42 -34.00
N GLY A 117 9.66 4.69 -32.69
CA GLY A 117 9.24 5.94 -32.06
C GLY A 117 7.72 6.04 -31.83
N ARG A 118 6.95 4.97 -32.09
CA ARG A 118 5.50 4.94 -31.85
C ARG A 118 5.23 4.78 -30.36
N GLN A 119 4.25 5.54 -29.88
CA GLN A 119 3.82 5.47 -28.49
C GLN A 119 2.64 4.52 -28.32
N GLN A 120 2.72 3.66 -27.32
CA GLN A 120 1.63 2.76 -26.92
C GLN A 120 1.30 2.97 -25.46
N THR A 121 0.01 3.22 -25.18
CA THR A 121 -0.50 3.38 -23.82
C THR A 121 -1.17 2.09 -23.35
N PHE A 122 -0.79 1.66 -22.16
CA PHE A 122 -1.38 0.55 -21.44
C PHE A 122 -2.10 1.09 -20.20
N GLN A 123 -3.26 0.51 -19.92
CA GLN A 123 -4.05 0.85 -18.74
C GLN A 123 -4.55 -0.43 -18.08
N THR A 124 -4.42 -0.50 -16.76
CA THR A 124 -4.99 -1.56 -15.93
C THR A 124 -5.70 -0.94 -14.73
N ILE A 125 -6.83 -1.53 -14.35
CA ILE A 125 -7.57 -1.15 -13.14
C ILE A 125 -7.58 -2.36 -12.24
N THR A 126 -7.15 -2.19 -11.00
CA THR A 126 -7.15 -3.24 -9.98
C THR A 126 -8.00 -2.80 -8.80
N ASP A 127 -8.80 -3.72 -8.25
CA ASP A 127 -9.46 -3.54 -6.97
C ASP A 127 -8.53 -3.89 -5.81
N LEU A 128 -8.76 -3.24 -4.65
CA LEU A 128 -8.03 -3.52 -3.41
C LEU A 128 -8.98 -4.21 -2.40
N PRO A 129 -8.85 -5.53 -2.18
CA PRO A 129 -9.81 -6.30 -1.38
C PRO A 129 -9.84 -5.94 0.12
N MET A 130 -8.91 -5.10 0.61
CA MET A 130 -8.87 -4.58 1.98
C MET A 130 -9.40 -3.12 2.10
N SER A 131 -10.09 -2.60 1.09
CA SER A 131 -10.65 -1.23 1.14
C SER A 131 -11.82 -1.08 2.13
N GLU A 132 -12.40 -2.18 2.59
CA GLU A 132 -13.38 -2.18 3.67
C GLU A 132 -12.70 -2.30 5.02
N SER A 133 -13.11 -1.47 5.99
CA SER A 133 -12.60 -1.54 7.35
C SER A 133 -12.87 -2.92 7.93
N ILE A 134 -11.86 -3.57 8.53
CA ILE A 134 -12.11 -4.68 9.47
C ILE A 134 -12.89 -4.07 10.62
N GLY A 135 -14.21 -4.26 10.61
CA GLY A 135 -15.06 -3.77 11.68
C GLY A 135 -14.55 -4.34 12.99
N ILE A 136 -14.08 -3.48 13.90
CA ILE A 136 -13.98 -3.87 15.30
C ILE A 136 -15.42 -4.11 15.72
N VAL A 137 -15.82 -5.38 15.83
CA VAL A 137 -17.05 -5.73 16.50
C VAL A 137 -16.83 -5.38 17.96
N VAL A 138 -17.13 -4.14 18.33
CA VAL A 138 -17.29 -3.76 19.73
C VAL A 138 -18.60 -4.41 20.16
N SER A 139 -18.50 -5.63 20.69
CA SER A 139 -19.63 -6.30 21.32
C SER A 139 -20.24 -5.33 22.34
N PRO A 140 -21.53 -4.98 22.27
CA PRO A 140 -22.14 -4.18 23.30
C PRO A 140 -22.08 -4.97 24.62
N THR A 141 -21.47 -4.36 25.64
CA THR A 141 -21.47 -4.87 27.01
C THR A 141 -22.92 -5.22 27.38
N PRO A 142 -23.24 -6.48 27.76
CA PRO A 142 -24.58 -6.81 28.18
C PRO A 142 -24.90 -6.02 29.45
N ALA A 143 -25.94 -5.20 29.37
CA ALA A 143 -26.49 -4.49 30.51
C ALA A 143 -26.95 -5.51 31.57
N GLY A 144 -26.41 -5.36 32.78
CA GLY A 144 -26.96 -5.81 34.06
C GLY A 144 -27.64 -7.18 34.10
N SER A 145 -26.91 -8.21 34.52
CA SER A 145 -27.54 -9.37 35.15
C SER A 145 -27.75 -9.09 36.65
N PRO A 146 -28.96 -9.33 37.21
CA PRO A 146 -29.24 -9.12 38.62
C PRO A 146 -28.52 -10.18 39.48
N VAL A 147 -27.95 -9.74 40.59
CA VAL A 147 -27.30 -10.59 41.60
C VAL A 147 -28.35 -11.49 42.27
N PRO A 148 -28.21 -12.83 42.25
CA PRO A 148 -29.07 -13.71 43.01
C PRO A 148 -28.47 -14.02 44.39
N GLY A 149 -29.24 -13.68 45.45
CA GLY A 149 -29.32 -14.46 46.68
C GLY A 149 -28.23 -14.28 47.74
N SER A 150 -28.40 -13.27 48.61
CA SER A 150 -27.78 -13.24 49.93
C SER A 150 -28.40 -14.32 50.83
N ASN A 151 -27.77 -15.48 50.91
CA ASN A 151 -28.17 -16.54 51.83
C ASN A 151 -27.49 -16.30 53.19
N GLN A 152 -28.22 -15.73 54.15
CA GLN A 152 -27.75 -15.57 55.53
C GLN A 152 -27.58 -16.95 56.18
N ARG A 153 -26.34 -17.38 56.40
CA ARG A 153 -26.03 -18.45 57.37
C ARG A 153 -25.86 -17.84 58.75
N ARG A 154 -26.78 -18.18 59.64
CA ARG A 154 -26.65 -18.04 61.09
C ARG A 154 -25.48 -18.89 61.59
N ILE A 155 -24.67 -18.33 62.49
CA ILE A 155 -23.75 -19.07 63.36
C ILE A 155 -24.11 -18.70 64.81
N PRO A 156 -24.23 -19.66 65.75
CA PRO A 156 -24.60 -19.38 67.14
C PRO A 156 -23.39 -19.26 68.08
N GLY A 157 -23.51 -18.35 69.07
CA GLY A 157 -22.84 -18.35 70.38
C GLY A 157 -21.33 -18.05 70.42
N PRO A 158 -20.76 -17.70 71.60
CA PRO A 158 -21.32 -17.80 72.97
C PRO A 158 -21.98 -16.52 73.52
#